data_AF-E1ZLK0-F1
#
_entry.id   AF-E1ZLK0-F1
#
_cell.length_a   1.000
_cell.length_b   1.000
_cell.length_c   1.000
_cell.angle_alpha   90.00
_cell.angle_beta   90.00
_cell.angle_gamma   90.00
#
_symmetry.space_group_name_H-M   'P 1'
#
loop_
_entity.id
_entity.type
_entity.pdbx_description
1 polymer ?
#
loop_
_entity_poly.entity_id
_entity_poly.type
_entity_poly.pdbx_seq_one_letter_code
_entity_poly.pdbx_strand_id
1 'polypeptide(L)'
;MSALMLQSPDTAAVGLFARNEIGICYVLAWWAYHYFPGGWVARAADLPPFRAACKVARSILRANTVVHRVNAAVKLHPGVVAAPLVLGTLGGCGGRLLVDAFSHCAGYKQGPNELSHPGYVLRSAATGALLQYLLVHVSGVLTSQQGLGLVISLYVAHSLATDLTYLRLSLQCT
;
A
#
# COMPACT_ATOMS: atom_id res chain seq x y z
N MET A 1 -0.77 -10.43 5.51
CA MET A 1 -0.07 -10.28 6.81
C MET A 1 -0.98 -9.78 7.92
N SER A 2 -1.75 -8.71 7.75
CA SER A 2 -2.66 -8.22 8.82
C SER A 2 -3.69 -9.26 9.29
N ALA A 3 -4.19 -10.12 8.40
CA ALA A 3 -5.03 -11.28 8.73
C ALA A 3 -4.36 -12.27 9.69
N LEU A 4 -3.08 -12.52 9.45
CA LEU A 4 -2.29 -13.50 10.17
C LEU A 4 -1.95 -13.03 11.59
N MET A 5 -1.79 -11.71 11.78
CA MET A 5 -1.56 -11.12 13.11
C MET A 5 -2.84 -10.93 13.92
N LEU A 6 -3.97 -10.69 13.26
CA LEU A 6 -5.25 -10.51 13.95
C LEU A 6 -5.93 -11.84 14.33
N GLN A 7 -5.40 -12.99 13.85
CA GLN A 7 -5.92 -14.35 14.07
C GLN A 7 -7.44 -14.52 13.88
N SER A 8 -8.10 -13.55 13.24
CA SER A 8 -9.54 -13.49 13.01
C SER A 8 -9.77 -13.28 11.51
N PRO A 9 -10.18 -14.32 10.76
CA PRO A 9 -10.38 -14.22 9.32
C PRO A 9 -11.49 -13.21 8.96
N ASP A 10 -12.48 -13.03 9.84
CA ASP A 10 -13.63 -12.16 9.61
C ASP A 10 -13.30 -10.66 9.65
N THR A 11 -12.37 -10.24 10.51
CA THR A 11 -12.01 -8.81 10.66
C THR A 11 -10.95 -8.37 9.66
N ALA A 12 -10.23 -9.34 9.08
CA ALA A 12 -8.95 -9.07 8.46
C ALA A 12 -8.69 -9.87 7.18
N ALA A 13 -9.73 -10.32 6.48
CA ALA A 13 -9.67 -11.19 5.32
C ALA A 13 -8.49 -10.92 4.37
N VAL A 14 -7.82 -11.99 3.93
CA VAL A 14 -6.75 -11.94 2.94
C VAL A 14 -7.36 -11.41 1.65
N GLY A 15 -7.10 -10.14 1.31
CA GLY A 15 -7.88 -9.41 0.30
C GLY A 15 -8.01 -10.06 -1.08
N LEU A 16 -7.10 -10.98 -1.45
CA LEU A 16 -7.14 -11.71 -2.71
C LEU A 16 -8.13 -12.90 -2.69
N PHE A 17 -8.39 -13.47 -1.51
CA PHE A 17 -9.32 -14.58 -1.30
C PHE A 17 -10.57 -14.19 -0.50
N ALA A 18 -10.63 -12.93 -0.05
CA ALA A 18 -11.75 -12.41 0.73
C ALA A 18 -13.04 -12.31 -0.09
N ARG A 19 -12.90 -12.07 -1.39
CA ARG A 19 -13.99 -11.78 -2.33
C ARG A 19 -13.61 -12.32 -3.70
N ASN A 20 -14.45 -13.19 -4.27
CA ASN A 20 -14.22 -13.82 -5.57
C ASN A 20 -14.04 -12.75 -6.67
N GLU A 21 -14.72 -11.62 -6.54
CA GLU A 21 -14.66 -10.50 -7.49
C GLU A 21 -13.25 -9.92 -7.61
N ILE A 22 -12.53 -9.79 -6.47
CA ILE A 22 -11.17 -9.23 -6.47
C ILE A 22 -10.20 -10.21 -7.13
N GLY A 23 -10.34 -11.50 -6.86
CA GLY A 23 -9.54 -12.55 -7.48
C GLY A 23 -9.74 -12.60 -9.00
N ILE A 24 -10.99 -12.54 -9.46
CA ILE A 24 -11.31 -12.54 -10.89
C ILE A 24 -10.75 -11.29 -11.57
N CYS A 25 -10.95 -10.09 -11.00
CA CYS A 25 -10.39 -8.85 -11.55
C CYS A 25 -8.86 -8.91 -11.65
N TYR A 26 -8.19 -9.47 -10.64
CA TYR A 26 -6.73 -9.64 -10.67
C TYR A 26 -6.28 -10.61 -11.77
N VAL A 27 -6.90 -11.78 -11.88
CA VAL A 27 -6.56 -12.78 -12.91
C VAL A 27 -6.82 -12.24 -14.32
N LEU A 28 -7.94 -11.54 -14.52
CA LEU A 28 -8.25 -10.90 -15.80
C LEU A 28 -7.23 -9.82 -16.16
N ALA A 29 -6.86 -8.95 -15.21
CA ALA A 29 -5.85 -7.93 -15.44
C ALA A 29 -4.46 -8.54 -15.73
N TRP A 30 -4.08 -9.59 -15.00
CA TRP A 30 -2.84 -10.32 -15.23
C TRP A 30 -2.82 -10.99 -16.61
N TRP A 31 -3.91 -11.68 -16.98
CA TRP A 31 -4.03 -12.34 -18.27
C TRP A 31 -4.00 -11.32 -19.42
N ALA A 32 -4.75 -10.22 -19.30
CA ALA A 32 -4.79 -9.16 -20.30
C ALA A 32 -3.42 -8.47 -20.48
N TYR A 33 -2.62 -8.36 -19.42
CA TYR A 33 -1.29 -7.77 -19.52
C TYR A 33 -0.29 -8.69 -20.25
N HIS A 34 -0.34 -10.01 -20.00
CA HIS A 34 0.66 -10.95 -20.53
C HIS A 34 0.29 -11.63 -21.85
N TYR A 35 -0.99 -11.98 -22.04
CA TYR A 35 -1.42 -12.87 -23.13
C TYR A 35 -2.31 -12.19 -24.17
N PHE A 36 -2.66 -10.91 -23.99
CA PHE A 36 -3.51 -10.23 -24.96
C PHE A 36 -2.81 -10.09 -26.32
N PRO A 37 -3.46 -10.52 -27.41
CA PRO A 37 -2.82 -10.55 -28.73
C PRO A 37 -2.40 -9.15 -29.18
N GLY A 38 -1.20 -9.04 -29.75
CA GLY A 38 -0.66 -7.78 -30.26
C GLY A 38 -0.08 -6.82 -29.20
N GLY A 39 -0.06 -7.21 -27.91
CA GLY A 39 0.61 -6.44 -26.85
C GLY A 39 0.06 -5.02 -26.62
N TRP A 40 -1.14 -4.73 -27.13
CA TRP A 40 -1.77 -3.41 -27.04
C TRP A 40 -1.97 -2.97 -25.59
N VAL A 41 -2.36 -3.88 -24.71
CA VAL A 41 -2.58 -3.61 -23.29
C VAL A 41 -1.27 -3.23 -22.59
N ALA A 42 -0.19 -3.97 -22.84
CA ALA A 42 1.13 -3.64 -22.29
C ALA A 42 1.62 -2.27 -22.78
N ARG A 43 1.48 -2.00 -24.09
CA ARG A 43 1.83 -0.70 -24.67
C ARG A 43 0.99 0.46 -24.11
N ALA A 44 -0.31 0.25 -23.93
CA ALA A 44 -1.21 1.25 -23.35
C ALA A 44 -0.87 1.52 -21.87
N ALA A 45 -0.55 0.47 -21.10
CA ALA A 45 -0.13 0.59 -19.70
C ALA A 45 1.22 1.31 -19.54
N ASP A 46 2.07 1.26 -20.56
CA ASP A 46 3.36 1.95 -20.58
C ASP A 46 3.27 3.43 -20.93
N LEU A 47 2.12 3.91 -21.42
CA LEU A 47 1.91 5.34 -21.65
C LEU A 47 2.00 6.11 -20.32
N PRO A 48 2.74 7.24 -20.27
CA PRO A 48 2.94 8.01 -19.05
C PRO A 48 1.64 8.41 -18.30
N PRO A 49 0.55 8.87 -18.95
CA PRO A 49 -0.67 9.23 -18.22
C PRO A 49 -1.35 8.01 -17.57
N PHE A 50 -1.36 6.86 -18.23
CA PHE A 50 -1.93 5.63 -17.68
C PHE A 50 -1.11 5.13 -16.50
N ARG A 51 0.21 5.16 -16.61
CA ARG A 51 1.12 4.79 -15.53
C ARG A 51 0.94 5.70 -14.31
N ALA A 52 0.83 7.01 -14.51
CA ALA A 52 0.58 7.97 -13.43
C ALA A 52 -0.78 7.71 -12.77
N ALA A 53 -1.85 7.52 -13.55
CA ALA A 53 -3.17 7.20 -13.04
C ALA A 53 -3.18 5.91 -12.20
N CYS A 54 -2.51 4.85 -12.67
CA CYS A 54 -2.37 3.59 -11.93
C CYS A 54 -1.60 3.77 -10.62
N LYS A 55 -0.54 4.60 -10.61
CA LYS A 55 0.23 4.92 -9.38
C LYS A 55 -0.62 5.69 -8.37
N VAL A 56 -1.42 6.66 -8.83
CA VAL A 56 -2.37 7.40 -7.98
C VAL A 56 -3.41 6.45 -7.38
N ALA A 57 -4.05 5.61 -8.20
CA ALA A 57 -5.03 4.63 -7.74
C ALA A 57 -4.44 3.66 -6.70
N ARG A 58 -3.23 3.17 -6.96
CA ARG A 58 -2.49 2.32 -6.01
C ARG A 58 -2.20 3.05 -4.69
N SER A 59 -1.85 4.34 -4.75
CA SER A 59 -1.57 5.16 -3.56
C SER A 59 -2.82 5.40 -2.72
N ILE A 60 -3.97 5.63 -3.36
CA ILE A 60 -5.28 5.73 -2.71
C ILE A 60 -5.64 4.42 -2.01
N LEU A 61 -5.54 3.29 -2.71
CA LEU A 61 -5.85 1.98 -2.15
C LEU A 61 -4.97 1.68 -0.92
N ARG A 62 -3.68 2.00 -1.03
CA ARG A 62 -2.71 1.85 0.05
C ARG A 62 -3.07 2.71 1.27
N ALA A 63 -3.37 4.00 1.08
CA ALA A 63 -3.80 4.88 2.16
C ALA A 63 -5.07 4.37 2.85
N ASN A 64 -6.07 3.93 2.08
CA ASN A 64 -7.28 3.30 2.61
C ASN A 64 -6.96 2.08 3.48
N THR A 65 -6.09 1.19 3.01
CA THR A 65 -5.71 0.02 3.82
C THR A 65 -5.02 0.39 5.13
N VAL A 66 -4.13 1.40 5.15
CA VAL A 66 -3.50 1.87 6.39
C VAL A 66 -4.55 2.36 7.37
N VAL A 67 -5.42 3.28 6.93
CA VAL A 67 -6.41 3.93 7.80
C VAL A 67 -7.44 2.93 8.33
N HIS A 68 -7.97 2.06 7.48
CA HIS A 68 -8.90 1.02 7.91
C HIS A 68 -8.27 0.08 8.94
N ARG A 69 -6.99 -0.29 8.78
CA ARG A 69 -6.28 -1.17 9.71
C ARG A 69 -5.96 -0.48 11.03
N VAL A 70 -5.58 0.80 11.01
CA VAL A 70 -5.40 1.60 12.24
C VAL A 70 -6.72 1.67 13.01
N ASN A 71 -7.82 2.02 12.34
CA ASN A 71 -9.12 2.14 12.99
C ASN A 71 -9.65 0.80 13.52
N ALA A 72 -9.43 -0.30 12.79
CA ALA A 72 -9.78 -1.64 13.26
C ALA A 72 -8.94 -2.04 14.48
N ALA A 73 -7.64 -1.76 14.47
CA ALA A 73 -6.74 -2.06 15.57
C ALA A 73 -7.11 -1.32 16.86
N VAL A 74 -7.46 -0.03 16.78
CA VAL A 74 -7.90 0.76 17.94
C VAL A 74 -9.19 0.18 18.54
N LYS A 75 -10.12 -0.29 17.69
CA LYS A 75 -11.36 -0.93 18.16
C LYS A 75 -11.11 -2.26 18.86
N LEU A 76 -10.16 -3.05 18.38
CA LEU A 76 -9.85 -4.38 18.91
C LEU A 76 -9.00 -4.34 20.18
N HIS A 77 -8.07 -3.39 20.26
CA HIS A 77 -7.14 -3.23 21.39
C HIS A 77 -7.15 -1.80 21.90
N PRO A 78 -8.23 -1.37 22.59
CA PRO A 78 -8.29 -0.03 23.15
C PRO A 78 -7.16 0.19 24.17
N GLY A 79 -6.46 1.32 24.08
CA GLY A 79 -5.37 1.71 24.99
C GLY A 79 -3.97 1.20 24.60
N VAL A 80 -3.84 0.27 23.65
CA VAL A 80 -2.53 -0.22 23.21
C VAL A 80 -2.06 0.56 21.98
N VAL A 81 -1.09 1.46 22.16
CA VAL A 81 -0.53 2.32 21.08
C VAL A 81 0.20 1.51 20.01
N ALA A 82 0.86 0.42 20.40
CA ALA A 82 1.66 -0.39 19.48
C ALA A 82 0.79 -1.11 18.43
N ALA A 83 -0.42 -1.55 18.80
CA ALA A 83 -1.31 -2.30 17.91
C ALA A 83 -1.70 -1.54 16.63
N PRO A 84 -2.23 -0.30 16.68
CA PRO A 84 -2.58 0.45 15.48
C PRO A 84 -1.37 0.84 14.64
N LEU A 85 -0.22 1.13 15.27
CA LEU A 85 1.01 1.44 14.54
C LEU A 85 1.49 0.22 13.75
N VAL A 86 1.61 -0.94 14.39
CA VAL A 86 2.08 -2.17 13.74
C VAL A 86 1.07 -2.65 12.69
N LEU A 87 -0.22 -2.68 12.99
CA LEU A 87 -1.22 -3.14 12.02
C LEU A 87 -1.40 -2.18 10.85
N GLY A 88 -1.30 -0.86 11.10
CA GLY A 88 -1.31 0.17 10.07
C GLY A 88 -0.10 0.08 9.16
N THR A 89 1.11 -0.06 9.72
CA THR A 89 2.35 -0.21 8.94
C THR A 89 2.32 -1.45 8.06
N LEU A 90 1.94 -2.61 8.62
CA LEU A 90 1.82 -3.87 7.89
C LEU A 90 0.73 -3.80 6.81
N GLY A 91 -0.39 -3.14 7.10
CA GLY A 91 -1.45 -2.89 6.13
C GLY A 91 -0.96 -2.07 4.94
N GLY A 92 -0.19 -1.00 5.21
CA GLY A 92 0.38 -0.13 4.17
C GLY A 92 1.54 -0.74 3.38
N CYS A 93 2.27 -1.69 3.95
CA CYS A 93 3.31 -2.42 3.22
C CYS A 93 2.75 -3.50 2.29
N GLY A 94 1.52 -3.95 2.56
CA GLY A 94 0.83 -4.96 1.77
C GLY A 94 1.63 -6.27 1.67
N GLY A 95 1.71 -6.83 0.47
CA GLY A 95 2.44 -8.06 0.18
C GLY A 95 3.95 -7.90 0.08
N ARG A 96 4.51 -6.69 0.11
CA ARG A 96 5.95 -6.47 -0.14
C ARG A 96 6.83 -7.19 0.89
N LEU A 97 6.45 -7.17 2.16
CA LEU A 97 7.18 -7.87 3.22
C LEU A 97 7.12 -9.41 3.05
N LEU A 98 6.01 -9.94 2.54
CA LEU A 98 5.89 -11.37 2.22
C LEU A 98 6.78 -11.74 1.03
N VAL A 99 6.70 -10.96 -0.04
CA VAL A 99 7.53 -11.19 -1.23
C VAL A 99 9.01 -11.09 -0.87
N ASP A 100 9.40 -10.14 -0.04
CA ASP A 100 10.78 -10.00 0.46
C ASP A 100 11.21 -11.24 1.24
N ALA A 101 10.41 -11.70 2.20
CA ALA A 101 10.67 -12.91 2.96
C ALA A 101 10.81 -14.16 2.07
N PHE A 102 9.88 -14.36 1.13
CA PHE A 102 9.95 -15.48 0.19
C PHE A 102 11.17 -15.40 -0.72
N SER A 103 11.50 -14.21 -1.22
CA SER A 103 12.68 -14.00 -2.08
C SER A 103 13.99 -14.28 -1.34
N HIS A 104 14.06 -13.97 -0.04
CA HIS A 104 15.21 -14.25 0.79
C HIS A 104 15.30 -15.74 1.14
N CYS A 105 14.18 -16.38 1.49
CA CYS A 105 14.13 -17.83 1.75
C CYS A 105 14.48 -18.66 0.51
N ALA A 106 14.07 -18.23 -0.67
CA ALA A 106 14.39 -18.89 -1.94
C ALA A 106 15.81 -18.59 -2.45
N GLY A 107 16.57 -17.73 -1.76
CA GLY A 107 17.94 -17.38 -2.15
C GLY A 107 18.04 -16.42 -3.35
N TYR A 108 16.93 -15.88 -3.84
CA TYR A 108 16.94 -14.91 -4.95
C TYR A 108 17.46 -13.53 -4.55
N LYS A 109 17.43 -13.21 -3.25
CA LYS A 109 17.89 -11.92 -2.72
C LYS A 109 18.96 -12.13 -1.66
N GLN A 110 20.16 -11.58 -1.91
CA GLN A 110 21.30 -11.64 -0.98
C GLN A 110 21.55 -10.33 -0.21
N GLY A 111 20.74 -9.30 -0.46
CA GLY A 111 20.85 -8.01 0.21
C GLY A 111 20.06 -7.91 1.53
N PRO A 112 20.15 -6.78 2.24
CA PRO A 112 19.44 -6.56 3.49
C PRO A 112 17.91 -6.67 3.32
N ASN A 113 17.26 -7.30 4.30
CA ASN A 113 15.80 -7.40 4.38
C ASN A 113 15.17 -6.03 4.64
N GLU A 114 13.95 -5.81 4.14
CA GLU A 114 13.18 -4.56 4.35
C GLU A 114 12.98 -4.24 5.83
N LEU A 115 12.96 -5.26 6.72
CA LEU A 115 12.89 -5.05 8.17
C LEU A 115 14.19 -4.48 8.75
N SER A 116 15.34 -4.85 8.19
CA SER A 116 16.65 -4.34 8.64
C SER A 116 16.93 -2.94 8.09
N HIS A 117 16.58 -2.71 6.82
CA HIS A 117 16.79 -1.45 6.12
C HIS A 117 15.44 -1.00 5.55
N PRO A 118 14.64 -0.25 6.34
CA PRO A 118 13.29 0.11 5.94
C PRO A 118 13.30 0.95 4.67
N GLY A 119 12.74 0.42 3.59
CA GLY A 119 12.57 1.15 2.35
C GLY A 119 11.52 2.26 2.45
N TYR A 120 11.36 3.03 1.38
CA TYR A 120 10.38 4.12 1.33
C TYR A 120 8.95 3.64 1.64
N VAL A 121 8.57 2.44 1.19
CA VAL A 121 7.24 1.86 1.45
C VAL A 121 7.03 1.64 2.95
N LEU A 122 7.96 0.99 3.64
CA LEU A 122 7.80 0.74 5.07
C LEU A 122 7.76 2.05 5.87
N ARG A 123 8.66 3.00 5.57
CA ARG A 123 8.70 4.31 6.24
C ARG A 123 7.43 5.12 6.03
N SER A 124 6.96 5.23 4.78
CA SER A 124 5.73 5.98 4.47
C SER A 124 4.48 5.35 5.09
N ALA A 125 4.41 4.02 5.17
CA ALA A 125 3.32 3.34 5.87
C ALA A 125 3.35 3.63 7.38
N ALA A 126 4.54 3.64 7.98
CA ALA A 126 4.73 3.98 9.38
C ALA A 126 4.32 5.42 9.70
N THR A 127 4.75 6.38 8.90
CA THR A 127 4.38 7.78 9.09
C THR A 127 2.90 8.01 8.87
N GLY A 128 2.29 7.37 7.86
CA GLY A 128 0.84 7.44 7.62
C GLY A 128 0.02 6.85 8.76
N ALA A 129 0.43 5.70 9.29
CA ALA A 129 -0.23 5.05 10.44
C ALA A 129 -0.13 5.92 11.71
N LEU A 130 1.06 6.46 11.98
CA LEU A 130 1.32 7.35 13.11
C LEU A 130 0.50 8.63 13.02
N LEU A 131 0.47 9.26 11.84
CA LEU A 131 -0.27 10.50 11.61
C LEU A 131 -1.77 10.30 11.80
N GLN A 132 -2.33 9.21 11.24
CA GLN A 132 -3.74 8.87 11.44
C GLN A 132 -4.05 8.61 12.93
N TYR A 133 -3.19 7.86 13.62
CA TYR A 133 -3.39 7.55 15.04
C TYR A 133 -3.36 8.81 15.91
N LEU A 134 -2.36 9.68 15.71
CA LEU A 134 -2.22 10.90 16.50
C LEU A 134 -3.37 11.88 16.26
N LEU A 135 -3.74 12.14 14.99
CA LEU A 135 -4.74 13.15 14.65
C LEU A 135 -6.18 12.75 14.97
N VAL A 136 -6.50 11.45 14.85
CA VAL A 136 -7.87 10.96 15.03
C VAL A 136 -8.10 10.42 16.43
N HIS A 137 -7.17 9.63 16.97
CA HIS A 137 -7.40 8.90 18.23
C HIS A 137 -6.74 9.54 19.45
N VAL A 138 -5.64 10.30 19.29
CA VAL A 138 -4.98 10.98 20.41
C VAL A 138 -5.48 12.41 20.59
N SER A 139 -5.43 13.21 19.53
CA SER A 139 -5.83 14.64 19.61
C SER A 139 -7.32 14.87 19.40
N GLY A 140 -8.01 13.93 18.73
CA GLY A 140 -9.44 14.06 18.43
C GLY A 140 -9.78 15.25 17.51
N VAL A 141 -8.80 15.82 16.81
CA VAL A 141 -8.98 17.01 15.98
C VAL A 141 -9.71 16.68 14.68
N LEU A 142 -9.48 15.47 14.13
CA LEU A 142 -10.08 15.02 12.88
C LEU A 142 -11.01 13.83 13.10
N THR A 143 -12.12 13.82 12.35
CA THR A 143 -12.93 12.60 12.18
C THR A 143 -12.18 11.54 11.37
N SER A 144 -12.56 10.28 11.51
CA SER A 144 -11.94 9.18 10.76
C SER A 144 -11.99 9.38 9.23
N GLN A 145 -13.03 10.03 8.70
CA GLN A 145 -13.15 10.30 7.25
C GLN A 145 -12.21 11.42 6.81
N GLN A 146 -12.08 12.47 7.62
CA GLN A 146 -11.14 13.56 7.34
C GLN A 146 -9.69 13.08 7.42
N GLY A 147 -9.35 12.23 8.41
CA GLY A 147 -8.04 11.61 8.51
C GLY A 147 -7.69 10.77 7.27
N LEU A 148 -8.67 10.00 6.76
CA LEU A 148 -8.54 9.24 5.51
C LEU A 148 -8.24 10.15 4.32
N GLY A 149 -9.00 11.24 4.17
CA GLY A 149 -8.76 12.23 3.11
C GLY A 149 -7.36 12.84 3.18
N LEU A 150 -6.87 13.13 4.38
CA LEU A 150 -5.54 13.70 4.61
C LEU A 150 -4.42 12.69 4.25
N VAL A 151 -4.53 11.44 4.69
CA VAL A 151 -3.51 10.43 4.36
C VAL A 151 -3.50 10.15 2.85
N ILE A 152 -4.66 10.10 2.20
CA ILE A 152 -4.76 9.98 0.75
C ILE A 152 -4.08 11.15 0.05
N SER A 153 -4.41 12.39 0.42
CA SER A 153 -3.86 13.58 -0.24
C SER A 153 -2.34 13.62 -0.11
N LEU A 154 -1.79 13.26 1.06
CA LEU A 154 -0.36 13.17 1.29
C LEU A 154 0.32 12.12 0.39
N TYR A 155 -0.29 10.93 0.27
CA TYR A 155 0.25 9.84 -0.55
C TYR A 155 0.18 10.16 -2.04
N VAL A 156 -0.93 10.73 -2.49
CA VAL A 156 -1.12 11.15 -3.89
C VAL A 156 -0.16 12.29 -4.23
N ALA A 157 -0.04 13.30 -3.37
CA ALA A 157 0.91 14.40 -3.55
C ALA A 157 2.34 13.88 -3.65
N HIS A 158 2.73 12.94 -2.79
CA HIS A 158 4.05 12.32 -2.88
C HIS A 158 4.25 11.54 -4.19
N SER A 159 3.28 10.70 -4.59
CA SER A 159 3.37 9.92 -5.82
C SER A 159 3.52 10.83 -7.05
N LEU A 160 2.73 11.89 -7.13
CA LEU A 160 2.81 12.88 -8.22
C LEU A 160 4.13 13.65 -8.18
N ALA A 161 4.60 14.06 -7.00
CA ALA A 161 5.89 14.73 -6.86
C ALA A 161 7.05 13.85 -7.33
N THR A 162 7.01 12.53 -7.04
CA THR A 162 8.01 11.59 -7.53
C THR A 162 7.98 11.45 -9.05
N ASP A 163 6.79 11.35 -9.66
CA ASP A 163 6.67 11.24 -11.12
C ASP A 163 7.17 12.50 -11.85
N LEU A 164 6.85 13.69 -11.31
CA LEU A 164 7.32 14.96 -11.86
C LEU A 164 8.84 15.12 -11.77
N THR A 165 9.46 14.64 -10.69
CA THR A 165 10.93 14.70 -10.55
C THR A 165 11.64 13.76 -11.50
N TYR A 166 11.12 12.54 -11.72
CA TYR A 166 11.67 11.63 -12.73
C TYR A 166 11.55 12.18 -14.15
N LEU A 167 10.42 12.78 -14.49
CA LEU A 167 10.20 13.35 -15.83
C LEU A 167 11.17 14.51 -16.13
N ARG A 168 11.46 15.33 -15.11
CA ARG A 168 12.44 16.41 -15.23
C ARG A 168 13.86 15.88 -15.50
N LEU A 169 14.27 14.82 -14.83
CA LEU A 169 15.58 14.20 -15.04
C LEU A 169 15.69 13.56 -16.43
N SER A 170 14.63 12.90 -16.92
CA SER A 170 14.67 12.30 -18.27
C SER A 170 14.81 13.33 -19.39
N LEU A 171 14.27 14.54 -19.21
CA LEU A 171 14.38 15.62 -20.21
C LEU A 171 15.75 16.30 -20.20
N GLN A 172 16.56 16.16 -19.15
CA GLN A 172 17.91 16.74 -19.08
C GLN A 172 18.98 15.85 -19.72
N CYS A 173 18.69 14.57 -19.97
CA CYS A 173 19.63 13.61 -20.55
C CYS A 173 19.45 13.41 -22.07
N THR A 174 18.48 14.09 -22.68
CA THR A 174 18.27 14.14 -24.14
C THR A 174 18.74 15.47 -24.69
#